data_AF-D7M7P8-F1
#
_entry.id   AF-D7M7P8-F1
#
_cell.length_a   1.000
_cell.length_b   1.000
_cell.length_c   1.000
_cell.angle_alpha   90.00
_cell.angle_beta   90.00
_cell.angle_gamma   90.00
#
_symmetry.space_group_name_H-M   'P 1'
#
loop_
_entity.id
_entity.type
_entity.pdbx_description
1 polymer ?
#
loop_
_entity_poly.entity_id
_entity_poly.type
_entity_poly.pdbx_seq_one_letter_code
_entity_poly.pdbx_strand_id
1 'polypeptide(L)'
;MTLGLLLGIGRTFRRKRASSLDILSPKRAPRDFYKGKNCKPPGFHTRKGGYVVQPHKLPNYVVPDLTGFKLKPYVSQCPLDVNKTTESTEASK
;
A
#
# COMPACT_ATOMS: atom_id res chain seq x y z
N MET A 1 -12.73 -35.98 36.76
CA MET A 1 -12.30 -36.03 35.35
C MET A 1 -13.37 -35.49 34.41
N THR A 2 -14.62 -35.93 34.53
CA THR A 2 -15.75 -35.49 33.69
C THR A 2 -16.09 -34.00 33.83
N LEU A 3 -16.08 -33.46 35.05
CA LEU A 3 -16.42 -32.05 35.32
C LEU A 3 -15.43 -31.05 34.68
N GLY A 4 -14.13 -31.37 34.71
CA GLY A 4 -13.09 -30.53 34.09
C GLY A 4 -13.18 -30.52 32.57
N LEU A 5 -13.60 -31.64 31.98
CA LEU A 5 -13.82 -31.79 30.53
C LEU A 5 -15.05 -30.99 30.07
N LEU A 6 -16.13 -31.03 30.85
CA LEU A 6 -17.34 -30.23 30.64
C LEU A 6 -17.07 -28.71 30.74
N LEU A 7 -16.31 -28.29 31.76
CA LEU A 7 -15.89 -26.90 31.92
C LEU A 7 -14.93 -26.43 30.82
N GLY A 8 -14.03 -27.31 30.35
CA GLY A 8 -13.13 -27.03 29.24
C GLY A 8 -13.88 -26.78 27.93
N ILE A 9 -14.81 -27.68 27.58
CA ILE A 9 -15.67 -27.55 26.40
C ILE A 9 -16.54 -26.28 26.49
N GLY A 10 -17.18 -26.02 27.64
CA GLY A 10 -17.99 -24.81 27.84
C GLY A 10 -17.21 -23.50 27.67
N ARG A 11 -15.91 -23.49 27.98
CA ARG A 11 -15.04 -22.32 27.76
C ARG A 11 -14.67 -22.12 26.29
N THR A 12 -14.52 -23.19 25.50
CA THR A 12 -14.23 -23.11 24.05
C THR A 12 -15.39 -22.55 23.24
N PHE A 13 -16.64 -22.77 23.69
CA PHE A 13 -17.85 -22.20 23.07
C PHE A 13 -18.14 -20.75 23.48
N ARG A 14 -17.31 -20.13 24.35
CA ARG A 14 -17.49 -18.71 24.66
C ARG A 14 -17.11 -17.87 23.45
N ARG A 15 -18.07 -17.07 22.95
CA ARG A 15 -17.80 -16.04 21.95
C ARG A 15 -16.63 -15.18 22.44
N LYS A 16 -15.56 -15.15 21.65
CA LYS A 16 -14.42 -14.25 21.90
C LYS A 16 -14.94 -12.81 21.94
N ARG A 17 -14.36 -11.99 22.82
CA ARG A 17 -14.68 -10.56 22.88
C ARG A 17 -14.35 -9.93 21.52
N ALA A 18 -15.18 -9.02 21.04
CA ALA A 18 -14.97 -8.38 19.74
C ALA A 18 -13.58 -7.73 19.60
N SER A 19 -13.01 -7.24 20.71
CA SER A 19 -11.68 -6.64 20.76
C SER A 19 -10.51 -7.62 20.60
N SER A 20 -10.72 -8.93 20.78
CA SER A 20 -9.69 -9.95 20.57
C SER A 20 -9.78 -10.62 19.20
N LEU A 21 -10.73 -10.19 18.37
CA LEU A 21 -10.84 -10.64 16.99
C LEU A 21 -10.05 -9.70 16.08
N ASP A 22 -9.41 -10.28 15.07
CA ASP A 22 -8.78 -9.51 14.01
C ASP A 22 -9.80 -8.64 13.28
N ILE A 23 -9.27 -7.57 12.68
CA ILE A 23 -10.05 -6.69 11.81
C ILE A 23 -10.71 -7.50 10.69
N LEU A 24 -12.03 -7.35 10.57
CA LEU A 24 -12.80 -8.05 9.56
C LEU A 24 -12.35 -7.64 8.14
N SER A 25 -12.26 -8.64 7.26
CA SER A 25 -11.95 -8.49 5.84
C SER A 25 -13.02 -9.17 5.00
N PRO A 26 -13.23 -8.75 3.73
CA PRO A 26 -14.25 -9.33 2.86
C PRO A 26 -14.18 -10.85 2.69
N LYS A 27 -12.99 -11.44 2.87
CA LYS A 27 -12.77 -12.88 2.75
C LYS A 27 -13.26 -13.69 3.96
N ARG A 28 -13.44 -13.05 5.12
CA ARG A 28 -13.83 -13.70 6.39
C ARG A 28 -15.26 -13.35 6.82
N ALA A 29 -15.92 -12.49 6.07
CA ALA A 29 -17.18 -11.88 6.43
C ALA A 29 -18.34 -12.55 5.66
N PRO A 30 -19.61 -12.36 6.10
CA PRO A 30 -20.76 -12.84 5.35
C PRO A 30 -20.86 -12.15 3.97
N ARG A 31 -21.73 -12.72 3.12
CA ARG A 31 -22.14 -12.09 1.86
C ARG A 31 -22.63 -10.65 2.16
N ASP A 32 -22.28 -9.71 1.29
CA ASP A 32 -22.57 -8.26 1.38
C ASP A 32 -21.65 -7.43 2.30
N PHE A 33 -20.63 -8.02 2.93
CA PHE A 33 -19.58 -7.25 3.59
C PHE A 33 -18.52 -6.75 2.58
N TYR A 34 -18.71 -5.54 2.08
CA TYR A 34 -17.76 -4.88 1.19
C TYR A 34 -16.85 -3.90 1.94
N LYS A 35 -15.54 -4.19 1.97
CA LYS A 35 -14.53 -3.34 2.60
C LYS A 35 -13.34 -3.13 1.66
N GLY A 36 -13.14 -1.89 1.23
CA GLY A 36 -12.05 -1.48 0.36
C GLY A 36 -10.71 -1.28 1.10
N LYS A 37 -9.73 -0.75 0.36
CA LYS A 37 -8.36 -0.47 0.83
C LYS A 37 -7.99 1.01 0.77
N ASN A 38 -8.97 1.90 0.91
CA ASN A 38 -8.79 3.36 0.90
C ASN A 38 -8.07 3.92 -0.35
N CYS A 39 -8.11 3.19 -1.47
CA CYS A 39 -7.59 3.69 -2.74
C CYS A 39 -8.45 4.89 -3.20
N LYS A 40 -7.80 5.89 -3.81
CA LYS A 40 -8.50 7.05 -4.37
C LYS A 40 -9.31 6.61 -5.60
N PRO A 41 -10.57 7.04 -5.75
CA PRO A 41 -11.43 6.57 -6.84
C PRO A 41 -11.02 7.19 -8.19
N PRO A 42 -10.86 6.41 -9.26
CA PRO A 42 -10.56 6.92 -10.61
C PRO A 42 -11.79 7.47 -11.35
N GLY A 43 -12.97 7.42 -10.74
CA GLY A 43 -14.24 7.71 -11.39
C GLY A 43 -15.41 7.74 -10.40
N PHE A 44 -16.62 7.41 -10.87
CA PHE A 44 -17.82 7.39 -10.04
C PHE A 44 -18.81 6.28 -10.45
N HIS A 45 -19.66 5.87 -9.51
CA HIS A 45 -20.75 4.93 -9.77
C HIS A 45 -21.96 5.64 -10.39
N THR A 46 -22.55 5.01 -11.40
CA THR A 46 -23.78 5.48 -12.06
C THR A 46 -25.02 5.05 -11.29
N ARG A 47 -26.16 5.70 -11.55
CA ARG A 47 -27.46 5.36 -10.95
C ARG A 47 -27.88 3.90 -11.16
N LYS A 48 -27.45 3.28 -12.27
CA LYS A 48 -27.78 1.87 -12.62
C LYS A 48 -26.68 0.87 -12.21
N GLY A 49 -25.80 1.23 -11.27
CA GLY A 49 -24.77 0.32 -10.73
C GLY A 49 -23.53 0.13 -11.62
N GLY A 50 -23.48 0.71 -12.82
CA GLY A 50 -22.26 0.77 -13.62
C GLY A 50 -21.21 1.72 -13.03
N TYR A 51 -19.98 1.68 -13.53
CA TYR A 51 -18.90 2.57 -13.12
C TYR A 51 -18.33 3.32 -14.33
N VAL A 52 -18.14 4.63 -14.20
CA VAL A 52 -17.56 5.48 -15.25
C VAL A 52 -16.19 5.98 -14.79
N VAL A 53 -15.16 5.61 -15.53
CA VAL A 53 -13.77 6.04 -15.31
C VAL A 53 -13.54 7.41 -15.92
N GLN A 54 -12.86 8.29 -15.19
CA GLN A 54 -12.54 9.65 -15.62
C GLN A 54 -11.04 9.74 -15.99
N PRO A 55 -10.68 10.00 -17.27
CA PRO A 55 -9.28 10.01 -17.69
C PRO A 55 -8.39 10.98 -16.91
N HIS A 56 -8.93 12.13 -16.50
CA HIS A 56 -8.20 13.15 -15.73
C HIS A 56 -7.88 12.74 -14.28
N LYS A 57 -8.53 11.70 -13.74
CA LYS A 57 -8.24 11.15 -12.41
C LYS A 57 -7.22 10.01 -12.45
N LEU A 58 -6.89 9.52 -13.64
CA LEU A 58 -5.90 8.46 -13.78
C LEU A 58 -4.50 9.07 -13.58
N PRO A 59 -3.63 8.42 -12.79
CA PRO A 59 -2.26 8.88 -12.63
C PRO A 59 -1.48 8.71 -13.93
N ASN A 60 -0.90 9.80 -14.43
CA ASN A 60 -0.03 9.79 -15.60
C ASN A 60 1.43 9.88 -15.15
N TYR A 61 2.17 8.78 -15.27
CA TYR A 61 3.58 8.73 -14.93
C TYR A 61 4.41 9.19 -16.12
N VAL A 62 5.14 10.29 -15.96
CA VAL A 62 6.09 10.79 -16.97
C VAL A 62 7.40 10.06 -16.77
N VAL A 63 7.60 8.98 -17.53
CA VAL A 63 8.82 8.17 -17.48
C VAL A 63 9.80 8.70 -18.55
N PRO A 64 10.98 9.23 -18.16
CA PRO A 64 11.97 9.70 -19.12
C PRO A 64 12.70 8.53 -19.78
N ASP A 65 13.29 8.78 -20.96
CA ASP A 65 14.23 7.84 -21.55
C ASP A 65 15.58 7.91 -20.82
N LEU A 66 16.15 6.74 -20.52
CA LEU A 66 17.40 6.59 -19.78
C LEU A 66 18.50 5.95 -20.65
N THR A 67 18.32 5.87 -21.96
CA THR A 67 19.38 5.39 -22.86
C THR A 67 20.65 6.26 -22.74
N GLY A 68 21.78 5.62 -22.46
CA GLY A 68 23.07 6.31 -22.27
C GLY A 68 23.25 7.05 -20.93
N PHE A 69 22.36 6.84 -19.95
CA PHE A 69 22.47 7.49 -18.64
C PHE A 69 23.67 6.98 -17.84
N LYS A 70 24.61 7.87 -17.50
CA LYS A 70 25.89 7.53 -16.86
C LYS A 70 25.74 7.19 -15.37
N LEU A 71 24.72 7.74 -14.70
CA LEU A 71 24.52 7.54 -13.26
C LEU A 71 23.95 6.15 -12.99
N LYS A 72 24.45 5.53 -11.92
CA LYS A 72 24.00 4.23 -11.43
C LYS A 72 23.29 4.40 -10.07
N PRO A 73 22.46 3.45 -9.62
CA PRO A 73 21.76 3.55 -8.33
C PRO A 73 22.69 3.60 -7.10
N TYR A 74 23.94 3.19 -7.26
CA TYR A 74 24.94 3.13 -6.21
C TYR A 74 26.24 3.81 -6.64
N VAL A 75 27.00 4.25 -5.64
CA VAL A 75 28.31 4.90 -5.78
C VAL A 75 29.40 3.94 -5.31
N SER A 76 30.62 4.09 -5.84
CA SER A 76 31.80 3.37 -5.36
C SER A 76 32.15 3.79 -3.93
N GLN A 77 32.59 2.84 -3.10
CA GLN A 77 33.04 3.11 -1.72
C GLN A 77 34.50 3.59 -1.64
N CYS A 78 35.15 3.85 -2.78
CA CYS A 78 36.52 4.32 -2.81
C CYS A 78 36.61 5.67 -2.08
N PRO A 79 37.47 5.82 -1.05
CA PRO A 79 37.68 7.08 -0.37
C PRO A 79 38.20 8.12 -1.36
N LEU A 80 37.50 9.24 -1.47
CA LEU A 80 37.96 10.41 -2.19
C LEU A 80 37.83 11.60 -1.25
N ASP A 81 38.94 12.26 -0.94
CA ASP A 81 38.96 13.49 -0.15
C ASP A 81 38.40 14.63 -1.01
N VAL A 82 37.09 14.86 -0.94
CA VAL A 82 36.44 15.92 -1.71
C VAL A 82 36.57 17.24 -0.96
N ASN A 83 37.55 18.06 -1.34
CA ASN A 83 37.56 19.48 -0.98
C ASN A 83 36.36 20.16 -1.65
N LYS A 84 35.43 20.69 -0.83
CA LYS A 84 34.24 21.41 -1.28
C LYS A 84 34.64 22.75 -1.90
N THR A 85 35.00 22.76 -3.18
CA THR A 85 35.19 24.02 -3.92
C THR A 85 34.03 24.26 -4.86
N THR A 86 33.48 25.46 -4.70
CA THR A 86 32.35 26.10 -5.36
C THR A 86 32.68 26.48 -6.81
N GLU A 87 32.17 25.77 -7.81
CA GLU A 87 32.19 26.26 -9.20
C GLU A 87 30.89 25.90 -9.92
N SER A 88 29.86 26.72 -9.66
CA SER A 88 28.63 26.77 -10.44
C SER A 88 28.58 28.09 -11.21
N THR A 89 29.51 28.29 -12.13
CA THR A 89 29.42 29.32 -13.19
C THR A 89 30.45 28.99 -14.26
N GLU A 90 30.07 28.30 -15.33
CA GLU A 90 30.71 28.35 -16.67
C GLU A 90 30.01 27.35 -17.62
N ALA A 91 28.74 27.61 -17.94
CA ALA A 91 28.05 26.95 -19.06
C ALA A 91 26.90 27.83 -19.57
N SER A 92 27.20 29.09 -19.88
CA SER A 92 26.36 29.92 -20.76
C SER A 92 27.23 30.99 -21.39
N LYS A 93 27.87 30.63 -22.51
CA LYS A 93 28.34 31.55 -23.54
C LYS A 93 28.23 30.86 -24.89
#